data_AF-A0A2U9B206-F1
#
_entry.id   AF-A0A2U9B206-F1
#
_cell.length_a   1.000
_cell.length_b   1.000
_cell.length_c   1.000
_cell.angle_alpha   90.00
_cell.angle_beta   90.00
_cell.angle_gamma   90.00
#
_symmetry.space_group_name_H-M   'P 1'
#
loop_
_entity.id
_entity.type
_entity.pdbx_description
1 polymer ?
#
loop_
_entity_poly.entity_id
_entity_poly.type
_entity_poly.pdbx_seq_one_letter_code
_entity_poly.pdbx_strand_id
1 'polypeptide(L)'
;MAQYIHVPDEAPAVPKIDVTVDEGDFRPGALTLIKELRPNWKTSEVKIKFFTDGITNKLLGCYVGAVMQDVVLVRIYGNKTELLIDRENEVKSFRVLQAHRCAPRLYCTFNNGLCYEFLQGTALEPEHIRSQPVFRLIATQLAKYHAIHAHNGWVPQSDLWLKMGKYFALIPKYFKDPERNARLRTEVPSPRCLREELVWLQQSLSVLGSPVVLCHNDLLCKNIIYNHSEGSVKFIDYEYAGYNYQAYDIGNHFNEFAGLNEVDYSHYPQRSFQLQWLRSYLEAYKKHKGQGSDVTEREVETLYVQVNRFALASHFMWGLWALIQAKFSTIDFDFLGYAVLRFNQYFKMKPEAVGLHLPE
;
A
#
# COMPACT_ATOMS: atom_id res chain seq x y z
N MET A 1 -17.81 4.49 15.91
CA MET A 1 -16.54 4.24 16.64
C MET A 1 -15.45 4.20 15.58
N ALA A 2 -14.50 5.15 15.64
CA ALA A 2 -14.06 5.88 14.46
C ALA A 2 -12.88 5.23 13.73
N GLN A 3 -13.17 4.64 12.57
CA GLN A 3 -12.24 4.33 11.47
C GLN A 3 -11.79 5.61 10.73
N TYR A 4 -11.80 6.75 11.41
CA TYR A 4 -11.77 8.07 10.77
C TYR A 4 -10.38 8.69 10.87
N ILE A 5 -9.80 9.01 9.72
CA ILE A 5 -8.56 9.77 9.63
C ILE A 5 -8.87 11.26 9.80
N HIS A 6 -8.38 11.83 10.90
CA HIS A 6 -8.47 13.27 11.12
C HIS A 6 -7.37 13.98 10.33
N VAL A 7 -7.76 14.87 9.43
CA VAL A 7 -6.80 15.71 8.69
C VAL A 7 -6.45 16.92 9.58
N PRO A 8 -5.16 17.22 9.84
CA PRO A 8 -4.80 18.39 10.62
C PRO A 8 -5.28 19.69 9.98
N ASP A 9 -5.63 20.69 10.78
CA ASP A 9 -6.07 22.00 10.30
C ASP A 9 -5.00 22.71 9.46
N GLU A 10 -3.73 22.42 9.75
CA GLU A 10 -2.54 22.90 9.05
C GLU A 10 -2.36 22.25 7.66
N ALA A 11 -3.05 21.14 7.39
CA ALA A 11 -2.91 20.44 6.12
C ALA A 11 -3.47 21.31 4.98
N PRO A 12 -2.71 21.52 3.89
CA PRO A 12 -3.16 22.36 2.79
C PRO A 12 -4.55 21.96 2.28
N ALA A 13 -5.36 22.97 1.98
CA ALA A 13 -6.66 22.76 1.34
C ALA A 13 -6.44 22.11 -0.04
N VAL A 14 -7.26 21.11 -0.34
CA VAL A 14 -7.23 20.41 -1.62
C VAL A 14 -8.53 20.76 -2.35
N PRO A 15 -8.49 21.59 -3.40
CA PRO A 15 -9.68 21.93 -4.16
C PRO A 15 -10.24 20.69 -4.87
N LYS A 16 -11.57 20.65 -5.01
CA LYS A 16 -12.27 19.72 -5.90
C LYS A 16 -12.63 20.46 -7.18
N ILE A 17 -12.10 20.02 -8.31
CA ILE A 17 -12.38 20.58 -9.63
C ILE A 17 -13.48 19.73 -10.27
N ASP A 18 -14.56 20.37 -10.74
CA ASP A 18 -15.67 19.70 -11.42
C ASP A 18 -15.31 19.33 -12.87
N VAL A 19 -14.44 18.33 -13.00
CA VAL A 19 -14.01 17.76 -14.27
C VAL A 19 -14.06 16.24 -14.16
N THR A 20 -14.58 15.61 -15.21
CA THR A 20 -14.50 14.16 -15.41
C THR A 20 -13.60 13.89 -16.60
N VAL A 21 -12.56 13.09 -16.41
CA VAL A 21 -11.65 12.72 -17.50
C VAL A 21 -12.20 11.46 -18.18
N ASP A 22 -12.44 11.54 -19.49
CA ASP A 22 -12.94 10.41 -20.28
C ASP A 22 -11.84 9.32 -20.41
N GLU A 23 -12.24 8.06 -20.27
CA GLU A 23 -11.36 6.92 -20.41
C GLU A 23 -10.98 6.57 -21.85
N GLY A 24 -11.78 7.01 -22.83
CA GLY A 24 -11.53 6.83 -24.26
C GLY A 24 -10.69 7.94 -24.88
N ASP A 25 -10.75 9.15 -24.32
CA ASP A 25 -9.89 10.28 -24.69
C ASP A 25 -9.55 11.14 -23.46
N PHE A 26 -8.40 10.86 -22.86
CA PHE A 26 -7.97 11.54 -21.64
C PHE A 26 -7.57 13.01 -21.86
N ARG A 27 -7.18 13.37 -23.09
CA ARG A 27 -6.45 14.61 -23.34
C ARG A 27 -7.28 15.86 -23.05
N PRO A 28 -8.56 15.98 -23.48
CA PRO A 28 -9.36 17.16 -23.19
C PRO A 28 -9.54 17.38 -21.68
N GLY A 29 -9.88 16.33 -20.93
CA GLY A 29 -10.07 16.40 -19.48
C GLY A 29 -8.78 16.76 -18.75
N ALA A 30 -7.66 16.12 -19.11
CA ALA A 30 -6.36 16.42 -18.53
C ALA A 30 -5.94 17.88 -18.80
N LEU A 31 -6.11 18.40 -20.02
CA LEU A 31 -5.75 19.79 -20.34
C LEU A 31 -6.60 20.81 -19.58
N THR A 32 -7.88 20.52 -19.35
CA THR A 32 -8.73 21.37 -18.49
C THR A 32 -8.19 21.44 -17.06
N LEU A 33 -7.81 20.30 -16.48
CA LEU A 33 -7.18 20.26 -15.16
C LEU A 33 -5.86 21.04 -15.12
N ILE A 34 -5.01 20.88 -16.15
CA ILE A 34 -3.73 21.60 -16.23
C ILE A 34 -3.91 23.10 -16.36
N LYS A 35 -4.92 23.57 -17.09
CA LYS A 35 -5.21 25.00 -17.22
C LYS A 35 -5.53 25.64 -15.87
N GLU A 36 -6.24 24.94 -14.99
CA GLU A 36 -6.52 25.39 -13.62
C GLU A 36 -5.27 25.33 -12.73
N LEU A 37 -4.49 24.24 -12.81
CA LEU A 37 -3.35 24.00 -11.91
C LEU A 37 -2.07 24.74 -12.31
N ARG A 38 -1.93 25.08 -13.59
CA ARG A 38 -0.77 25.75 -14.21
C ARG A 38 -1.25 26.73 -15.30
N PRO A 39 -1.90 27.85 -14.94
CA PRO A 39 -2.47 28.79 -15.91
C PRO A 39 -1.43 29.44 -16.83
N ASN A 40 -0.16 29.45 -16.41
CA ASN A 40 0.95 29.98 -17.21
C ASN A 40 1.44 29.01 -18.31
N TRP A 41 1.01 27.75 -18.30
CA TRP A 41 1.36 26.79 -19.33
C TRP A 41 0.45 26.96 -20.55
N LYS A 42 1.06 27.16 -21.73
CA LYS A 42 0.30 27.14 -22.99
C LYS A 42 -0.13 25.71 -23.28
N THR A 43 -1.44 25.49 -23.43
CA THR A 43 -2.01 24.16 -23.67
C THR A 43 -1.45 23.46 -24.91
N SER A 44 -1.04 24.22 -25.93
CA SER A 44 -0.38 23.70 -27.14
C SER A 44 1.02 23.14 -26.89
N GLU A 45 1.69 23.55 -25.81
CA GLU A 45 3.05 23.12 -25.45
C GLU A 45 3.04 21.98 -24.41
N VAL A 46 1.89 21.67 -23.83
CA VAL A 46 1.75 20.60 -22.83
C VAL A 46 1.97 19.24 -23.49
N LYS A 47 2.98 18.54 -23.01
CA LYS A 47 3.29 17.15 -23.33
C LYS A 47 2.63 16.25 -22.30
N ILE A 48 2.14 15.10 -22.76
CA ILE A 48 1.51 14.07 -21.92
C ILE A 48 2.33 12.79 -22.09
N LYS A 49 2.79 12.23 -20.97
CA LYS A 49 3.40 10.91 -20.90
C LYS A 49 2.48 9.97 -20.13
N PHE A 50 2.30 8.74 -20.63
CA PHE A 50 1.58 7.68 -19.95
C PHE A 50 2.55 6.88 -19.07
N PHE A 51 2.13 6.52 -17.87
CA PHE A 51 2.81 5.58 -16.99
C PHE A 51 1.99 4.30 -16.93
N THR A 52 2.61 3.16 -17.25
CA THR A 52 1.91 1.86 -17.44
C THR A 52 2.22 0.82 -16.37
N ASP A 53 3.00 1.16 -15.35
CA ASP A 53 3.46 0.21 -14.33
C ASP A 53 2.38 -0.13 -13.26
N GLY A 54 1.29 0.65 -13.19
CA GLY A 54 0.22 0.45 -12.21
C GLY A 54 -0.87 -0.49 -12.72
N ILE A 55 -1.34 -1.40 -11.86
CA ILE A 55 -2.43 -2.33 -12.17
C ILE A 55 -3.78 -1.59 -12.01
N THR A 56 -4.03 -0.96 -10.86
CA THR A 56 -5.36 -0.45 -10.50
C THR A 56 -5.78 0.84 -11.22
N ASN A 57 -4.84 1.73 -11.55
CA ASN A 57 -5.14 3.12 -11.94
C ASN A 57 -4.43 3.54 -13.24
N LYS A 58 -5.04 4.46 -14.01
CA LYS A 58 -4.39 5.09 -15.17
C LYS A 58 -3.67 6.36 -14.73
N LEU A 59 -2.40 6.52 -15.11
CA LEU A 59 -1.56 7.63 -14.66
C LEU A 59 -0.92 8.38 -15.84
N LEU A 60 -1.13 9.69 -15.87
CA LEU A 60 -0.62 10.60 -16.91
C LEU A 60 0.30 11.65 -16.27
N GLY A 61 1.46 11.89 -16.84
CA GLY A 61 2.32 13.03 -16.51
C GLY A 61 2.16 14.15 -17.52
N CYS A 62 1.70 15.30 -17.07
CA CYS A 62 1.59 16.51 -17.89
C CYS A 62 2.72 17.49 -17.55
N TYR A 63 3.44 17.95 -18.55
CA TYR A 63 4.59 18.85 -18.37
C TYR A 63 4.84 19.71 -19.61
N VAL A 64 5.60 20.80 -19.44
CA VAL A 64 6.07 21.66 -20.52
C VAL A 64 7.59 21.61 -20.64
N GLY A 65 8.13 22.00 -21.79
CA GLY A 65 9.57 22.05 -22.03
C GLY A 65 10.20 20.71 -22.42
N ALA A 66 11.53 20.66 -22.39
CA ALA A 66 12.31 19.49 -22.80
C ALA A 66 12.54 18.47 -21.68
N VAL A 67 12.50 18.91 -20.43
CA VAL A 67 12.83 18.11 -19.24
C VAL A 67 11.63 18.07 -18.30
N MET A 68 11.38 16.91 -17.70
CA MET A 68 10.33 16.69 -16.70
C MET A 68 10.69 17.32 -15.35
N GLN A 69 10.76 18.64 -15.26
CA GLN A 69 11.06 19.35 -14.01
C GLN A 69 9.79 19.63 -13.19
N ASP A 70 8.85 20.40 -13.75
CA ASP A 70 7.51 20.61 -13.17
C ASP A 70 6.52 19.72 -13.91
N VAL A 71 6.11 18.64 -13.27
CA VAL A 71 5.20 17.64 -13.83
C VAL A 71 4.00 17.49 -12.90
N VAL A 72 2.81 17.62 -13.48
CA VAL A 72 1.55 17.31 -12.81
C VAL A 72 1.13 15.91 -13.20
N LEU A 73 1.07 15.02 -12.22
CA LEU A 73 0.46 13.71 -12.40
C LEU A 73 -1.06 13.85 -12.34
N VAL A 74 -1.76 13.26 -13.31
CA VAL A 74 -3.21 13.11 -13.36
C VAL A 74 -3.49 11.62 -13.24
N ARG A 75 -4.02 11.19 -12.09
CA ARG A 75 -4.38 9.79 -11.83
C ARG A 75 -5.89 9.63 -11.88
N ILE A 76 -6.35 8.76 -12.76
CA ILE A 76 -7.77 8.44 -12.94
C ILE A 76 -8.03 7.11 -12.25
N TYR A 77 -9.10 7.05 -11.45
CA TYR A 77 -9.47 5.84 -10.74
C TYR A 77 -9.83 4.71 -11.70
N GLY A 78 -9.41 3.49 -11.39
CA GLY A 78 -9.82 2.31 -12.17
C GLY A 78 -11.30 1.99 -12.06
N ASN A 79 -11.84 1.35 -13.09
CA ASN A 79 -13.23 0.91 -13.15
C ASN A 79 -13.56 -0.08 -12.00
N LYS A 80 -14.65 0.15 -11.26
CA LYS A 80 -15.15 -0.69 -10.15
C LYS A 80 -14.21 -0.86 -8.96
N THR A 81 -13.20 -0.02 -8.85
CA THR A 81 -12.24 -0.07 -7.75
C THR A 81 -12.83 0.38 -6.42
N GLU A 82 -13.96 1.10 -6.43
CA GLU A 82 -14.73 1.49 -5.25
C GLU A 82 -15.29 0.32 -4.43
N LEU A 83 -15.30 -0.90 -4.99
CA LEU A 83 -15.63 -2.13 -4.24
C LEU A 83 -14.59 -2.46 -3.17
N LEU A 84 -13.35 -2.00 -3.37
CA LEU A 84 -12.19 -2.33 -2.53
C LEU A 84 -11.59 -1.08 -1.88
N ILE A 85 -11.73 0.08 -2.53
CA ILE A 85 -11.04 1.31 -2.14
C ILE A 85 -12.03 2.37 -1.66
N ASP A 86 -11.77 2.88 -0.48
CA ASP A 86 -12.45 4.05 0.07
C ASP A 86 -11.72 5.33 -0.37
N ARG A 87 -12.27 6.00 -1.39
CA ARG A 87 -11.69 7.21 -1.98
C ARG A 87 -11.67 8.40 -1.03
N GLU A 88 -12.60 8.48 -0.08
CA GLU A 88 -12.60 9.54 0.92
C GLU A 88 -11.45 9.32 1.92
N ASN A 89 -11.28 8.09 2.37
CA ASN A 89 -10.17 7.71 3.24
C ASN A 89 -8.81 7.87 2.56
N GLU A 90 -8.70 7.53 1.28
CA GLU A 90 -7.50 7.77 0.48
C GLU A 90 -7.09 9.26 0.47
N VAL A 91 -8.04 10.16 0.14
CA VAL A 91 -7.76 11.60 0.09
C VAL A 91 -7.38 12.14 1.47
N LYS A 92 -8.04 11.69 2.54
CA LYS A 92 -7.70 12.08 3.92
C LYS A 92 -6.30 11.59 4.31
N SER A 93 -5.97 10.34 4.03
CA SER A 93 -4.64 9.77 4.26
C SER A 93 -3.58 10.59 3.53
N PHE A 94 -3.77 10.85 2.24
CA PHE A 94 -2.84 11.66 1.44
C PHE A 94 -2.61 13.03 2.07
N ARG A 95 -3.69 13.74 2.46
CA ARG A 95 -3.56 15.07 3.08
C ARG A 95 -2.78 15.04 4.40
N VAL A 96 -3.01 14.05 5.26
CA VAL A 96 -2.24 13.87 6.50
C VAL A 96 -0.76 13.65 6.17
N LEU A 97 -0.47 12.73 5.25
CA LEU A 97 0.90 12.39 4.86
C LEU A 97 1.64 13.59 4.24
N GLN A 98 0.94 14.38 3.44
CA GLN A 98 1.50 15.60 2.86
C GLN A 98 1.87 16.61 3.95
N ALA A 99 0.99 16.83 4.93
CA ALA A 99 1.25 17.73 6.06
C ALA A 99 2.51 17.32 6.84
N HIS A 100 2.79 16.02 6.94
CA HIS A 100 3.99 15.47 7.58
C HIS A 100 5.17 15.23 6.63
N ARG A 101 5.13 15.76 5.39
CA ARG A 101 6.18 15.59 4.37
C ARG A 101 6.54 14.11 4.11
N CYS A 102 5.53 13.25 4.14
CA CYS A 102 5.62 11.82 3.81
C CYS A 102 4.99 11.51 2.45
N ALA A 103 4.21 12.44 1.89
CA ALA A 103 3.61 12.36 0.57
C ALA A 103 4.00 13.58 -0.30
N PRO A 104 3.93 13.46 -1.65
CA PRO A 104 4.06 14.60 -2.55
C PRO A 104 2.93 15.61 -2.35
N ARG A 105 2.99 16.74 -3.04
CA ARG A 105 1.88 17.69 -3.03
C ARG A 105 0.69 17.18 -3.84
N LEU A 106 -0.43 16.94 -3.17
CA LEU A 106 -1.77 16.77 -3.74
C LEU A 106 -2.30 18.14 -4.18
N TYR A 107 -2.44 18.34 -5.49
CA TYR A 107 -2.86 19.61 -6.07
C TYR A 107 -4.37 19.78 -6.07
N CYS A 108 -5.11 18.75 -6.46
CA CYS A 108 -6.58 18.76 -6.44
C CYS A 108 -7.15 17.34 -6.50
N THR A 109 -8.44 17.23 -6.22
CA THR A 109 -9.28 16.09 -6.61
C THR A 109 -10.20 16.50 -7.75
N PHE A 110 -10.66 15.54 -8.53
CA PHE A 110 -11.68 15.73 -9.56
C PHE A 110 -12.66 14.56 -9.55
N ASN A 111 -13.70 14.58 -10.40
CA ASN A 111 -14.85 13.69 -10.24
C ASN A 111 -14.50 12.20 -10.28
N ASN A 112 -13.45 11.83 -11.00
CA ASN A 112 -12.97 10.45 -11.14
C ASN A 112 -11.45 10.31 -10.93
N GLY A 113 -10.84 11.14 -10.07
CA GLY A 113 -9.42 11.01 -9.78
C GLY A 113 -8.79 12.12 -8.95
N LEU A 114 -7.46 12.22 -9.03
CA LEU A 114 -6.66 13.26 -8.36
C LEU A 114 -5.44 13.69 -9.16
N CYS A 115 -5.02 14.93 -8.94
CA CYS A 115 -3.79 15.48 -9.49
C CYS A 115 -2.76 15.74 -8.38
N TYR A 116 -1.53 15.29 -8.56
CA TYR A 116 -0.46 15.45 -7.57
C TYR A 116 0.91 15.61 -8.21
N GLU A 117 1.89 15.99 -7.40
CA GLU A 117 3.27 16.22 -7.78
C GLU A 117 3.97 14.92 -8.20
N PHE A 118 4.71 14.98 -9.30
CA PHE A 118 5.64 13.92 -9.69
C PHE A 118 6.89 13.94 -8.81
N LEU A 119 7.22 12.79 -8.22
CA LEU A 119 8.46 12.64 -7.47
C LEU A 119 9.60 12.21 -8.40
N GLN A 120 10.68 12.99 -8.39
CA GLN A 120 11.91 12.64 -9.11
C GLN A 120 12.58 11.44 -8.44
N GLY A 121 12.97 10.47 -9.26
CA GLY A 121 13.65 9.26 -8.81
C GLY A 121 13.27 8.05 -9.64
N THR A 122 13.70 6.89 -9.14
CA THR A 122 13.45 5.60 -9.77
C THR A 122 12.54 4.79 -8.85
N ALA A 123 11.46 4.21 -9.40
CA ALA A 123 10.68 3.22 -8.68
C ALA A 123 11.53 1.98 -8.41
N LEU A 124 11.50 1.46 -7.18
CA LEU A 124 12.33 0.33 -6.81
C LEU A 124 11.79 -0.99 -7.39
N GLU A 125 12.68 -1.97 -7.43
CA GLU A 125 12.44 -3.35 -7.85
C GLU A 125 12.92 -4.28 -6.72
N PRO A 126 12.51 -5.57 -6.71
CA PRO A 126 12.87 -6.51 -5.64
C PRO A 126 14.37 -6.63 -5.35
N GLU A 127 15.23 -6.46 -6.36
CA GLU A 127 16.69 -6.47 -6.22
C GLU A 127 17.22 -5.24 -5.46
N HIS A 128 16.56 -4.08 -5.59
CA HIS A 128 17.02 -2.83 -5.00
C HIS A 128 16.79 -2.80 -3.48
N ILE A 129 15.65 -3.29 -3.03
CA ILE A 129 15.20 -3.19 -1.62
C ILE A 129 16.03 -4.06 -0.66
N ARG A 130 16.82 -4.99 -1.18
CA ARG A 130 17.72 -5.87 -0.40
C ARG A 130 19.06 -5.23 -0.07
N SER A 131 19.44 -4.18 -0.80
CA SER A 131 20.72 -3.51 -0.56
C SER A 131 20.71 -2.77 0.78
N GLN A 132 21.82 -2.88 1.53
CA GLN A 132 21.92 -2.33 2.88
C GLN A 132 21.61 -0.82 2.98
N PRO A 133 22.10 0.03 2.05
CA PRO A 133 21.78 1.46 2.09
C PRO A 133 20.29 1.74 1.87
N VAL A 134 19.65 1.00 0.96
CA VAL A 134 18.26 1.28 0.56
C VAL A 134 17.28 0.79 1.62
N PHE A 135 17.46 -0.40 2.21
CA PHE A 135 16.50 -0.89 3.21
C PHE A 135 16.46 0.02 4.45
N ARG A 136 17.60 0.60 4.85
CA ARG A 136 17.64 1.53 6.00
C ARG A 136 16.86 2.80 5.73
N LEU A 137 16.91 3.31 4.49
CA LEU A 137 16.10 4.44 4.07
C LEU A 137 14.61 4.09 4.10
N ILE A 138 14.24 2.91 3.63
CA ILE A 138 12.84 2.42 3.67
C ILE A 138 12.36 2.27 5.11
N ALA A 139 13.13 1.61 5.97
CA ALA A 139 12.83 1.44 7.38
C ALA A 139 12.63 2.79 8.10
N THR A 140 13.53 3.75 7.85
CA THR A 140 13.47 5.09 8.44
C THR A 140 12.24 5.87 7.95
N GLN A 141 11.95 5.81 6.65
CA GLN A 141 10.80 6.49 6.07
C GLN A 141 9.48 5.88 6.56
N LEU A 142 9.39 4.55 6.69
CA LEU A 142 8.21 3.89 7.24
C LEU A 142 8.04 4.20 8.74
N ALA A 143 9.14 4.27 9.50
CA ALA A 143 9.10 4.71 10.89
C ALA A 143 8.56 6.15 11.03
N LYS A 144 8.99 7.06 10.16
CA LYS A 144 8.45 8.43 10.10
C LYS A 144 6.95 8.44 9.81
N TYR A 145 6.52 7.63 8.84
CA TYR A 145 5.11 7.49 8.45
C TYR A 145 4.27 6.97 9.63
N HIS A 146 4.69 5.87 10.27
CA HIS A 146 4.01 5.27 11.41
C HIS A 146 4.02 6.15 12.67
N ALA A 147 4.98 7.07 12.79
CA ALA A 147 5.08 7.98 13.93
C ALA A 147 4.02 9.10 13.91
N ILE A 148 3.35 9.33 12.77
CA ILE A 148 2.26 10.31 12.66
C ILE A 148 1.12 9.94 13.61
N HIS A 149 0.81 10.85 14.54
CA HIS A 149 -0.20 10.61 15.56
C HIS A 149 -1.61 10.87 15.01
N ALA A 150 -2.58 10.13 15.51
CA ALA A 150 -3.97 10.56 15.40
C ALA A 150 -4.14 11.89 16.12
N HIS A 151 -4.70 12.88 15.45
CA HIS A 151 -4.94 14.19 16.04
C HIS A 151 -5.95 14.11 17.20
N ASN A 152 -5.89 15.08 18.11
CA ASN A 152 -6.89 15.30 19.17
C ASN A 152 -7.06 14.14 20.17
N GLY A 153 -6.00 13.38 20.44
CA GLY A 153 -6.00 12.34 21.48
C GLY A 153 -6.83 11.10 21.15
N TRP A 154 -7.21 10.92 19.88
CA TRP A 154 -7.95 9.75 19.43
C TRP A 154 -7.10 8.49 19.46
N VAL A 155 -7.69 7.39 19.92
CA VAL A 155 -7.07 6.06 19.86
C VAL A 155 -7.47 5.41 18.53
N PRO A 156 -6.54 5.23 17.58
CA PRO A 156 -6.85 4.63 16.28
C PRO A 156 -7.24 3.16 16.44
N GLN A 157 -8.14 2.69 15.56
CA GLN A 157 -8.53 1.28 15.47
C GLN A 157 -8.24 0.75 14.07
N SER A 158 -7.76 -0.50 14.00
CA SER A 158 -7.54 -1.18 12.72
C SER A 158 -8.87 -1.59 12.08
N ASP A 159 -8.99 -1.37 10.77
CA ASP A 159 -10.10 -1.86 9.96
C ASP A 159 -9.83 -3.21 9.29
N LEU A 160 -8.65 -3.81 9.51
CA LEU A 160 -8.16 -4.99 8.78
C LEU A 160 -9.17 -6.15 8.78
N TRP A 161 -9.66 -6.53 9.96
CA TRP A 161 -10.58 -7.66 10.09
C TRP A 161 -11.94 -7.40 9.45
N LEU A 162 -12.44 -6.17 9.57
CA LEU A 162 -13.68 -5.76 8.90
C LEU A 162 -13.51 -5.78 7.38
N LYS A 163 -12.37 -5.26 6.88
CA LYS A 163 -12.02 -5.23 5.46
C LYS A 163 -11.91 -6.64 4.90
N MET A 164 -11.19 -7.54 5.57
CA MET A 164 -11.13 -8.96 5.19
C MET A 164 -12.50 -9.64 5.21
N GLY A 165 -13.35 -9.36 6.20
CA GLY A 165 -14.72 -9.88 6.25
C GLY A 165 -15.58 -9.41 5.06
N LYS A 166 -15.47 -8.12 4.69
CA LYS A 166 -16.11 -7.58 3.48
C LYS A 166 -15.58 -8.25 2.22
N TYR A 167 -14.26 -8.40 2.09
CA TYR A 167 -13.65 -9.06 0.93
C TYR A 167 -14.10 -10.50 0.81
N PHE A 168 -14.09 -11.25 1.91
CA PHE A 168 -14.59 -12.63 1.95
C PHE A 168 -16.05 -12.73 1.50
N ALA A 169 -16.91 -11.75 1.81
CA ALA A 169 -18.30 -11.74 1.34
C ALA A 169 -18.43 -11.47 -0.17
N LEU A 170 -17.43 -10.84 -0.79
CA LEU A 170 -17.43 -10.43 -2.21
C LEU A 170 -16.78 -11.47 -3.14
N ILE A 171 -16.04 -12.46 -2.62
CA ILE A 171 -15.36 -13.45 -3.46
C ILE A 171 -16.35 -14.20 -4.38
N PRO A 172 -15.95 -14.53 -5.62
CA PRO A 172 -16.78 -15.29 -6.55
C PRO A 172 -17.16 -16.66 -5.97
N LYS A 173 -18.43 -17.02 -6.08
CA LYS A 173 -18.92 -18.38 -5.79
C LYS A 173 -18.82 -19.33 -6.98
N TYR A 174 -18.71 -18.78 -8.19
CA TYR A 174 -18.72 -19.51 -9.46
C TYR A 174 -18.23 -18.57 -10.58
N PHE A 175 -17.54 -19.14 -11.58
CA PHE A 175 -17.22 -18.48 -12.85
C PHE A 175 -17.99 -19.13 -14.01
N LYS A 176 -18.49 -18.33 -14.96
CA LYS A 176 -19.16 -18.84 -16.17
C LYS A 176 -18.22 -19.64 -17.06
N ASP A 177 -16.95 -19.24 -17.10
CA ASP A 177 -15.90 -19.97 -17.78
C ASP A 177 -15.60 -21.31 -17.08
N PRO A 178 -15.75 -22.47 -17.76
CA PRO A 178 -15.61 -23.78 -17.12
C PRO A 178 -14.23 -24.04 -16.52
N GLU A 179 -13.16 -23.58 -17.16
CA GLU A 179 -11.78 -23.81 -16.72
C GLU A 179 -11.47 -23.03 -15.45
N ARG A 180 -11.73 -21.72 -15.45
CA ARG A 180 -11.56 -20.86 -14.27
C ARG A 180 -12.42 -21.33 -13.11
N ASN A 181 -13.61 -21.83 -13.39
CA ASN A 181 -14.52 -22.36 -12.39
C ASN A 181 -14.07 -23.71 -11.81
N ALA A 182 -13.40 -24.55 -12.62
CA ALA A 182 -12.74 -25.75 -12.14
C ALA A 182 -11.58 -25.37 -11.21
N ARG A 183 -10.69 -24.47 -11.64
CA ARG A 183 -9.57 -23.93 -10.84
C ARG A 183 -10.05 -23.36 -9.50
N LEU A 184 -11.12 -22.55 -9.50
CA LEU A 184 -11.71 -22.02 -8.27
C LEU A 184 -12.14 -23.12 -7.28
N ARG A 185 -12.62 -24.28 -7.76
CA ARG A 185 -13.05 -25.37 -6.89
C ARG A 185 -11.90 -26.27 -6.42
N THR A 186 -10.85 -26.41 -7.22
CA THR A 186 -9.78 -27.39 -6.99
C THR A 186 -8.52 -26.78 -6.38
N GLU A 187 -8.18 -25.54 -6.74
CA GLU A 187 -6.93 -24.88 -6.35
C GLU A 187 -7.10 -23.89 -5.20
N VAL A 188 -8.29 -23.30 -5.05
CA VAL A 188 -8.58 -22.32 -3.99
C VAL A 188 -9.14 -23.05 -2.76
N PRO A 189 -8.71 -22.70 -1.53
CA PRO A 189 -9.30 -23.25 -0.32
C PRO A 189 -10.81 -23.03 -0.25
N SER A 190 -11.54 -24.01 0.29
CA SER A 190 -12.99 -23.92 0.38
C SER A 190 -13.46 -22.68 1.17
N PRO A 191 -14.65 -22.11 0.89
CA PRO A 191 -15.19 -20.99 1.66
C PRO A 191 -15.29 -21.26 3.16
N ARG A 192 -15.50 -22.52 3.56
CA ARG A 192 -15.47 -22.93 4.96
C ARG A 192 -14.07 -22.77 5.56
N CYS A 193 -13.06 -23.31 4.89
CA CYS A 193 -11.66 -23.19 5.31
C CYS A 193 -11.24 -21.72 5.40
N LEU A 194 -11.51 -20.90 4.38
CA LEU A 194 -11.20 -19.47 4.41
C LEU A 194 -11.87 -18.75 5.58
N ARG A 195 -13.13 -19.09 5.91
CA ARG A 195 -13.82 -18.50 7.07
C ARG A 195 -13.15 -18.89 8.39
N GLU A 196 -12.83 -20.18 8.56
CA GLU A 196 -12.14 -20.69 9.76
C GLU A 196 -10.76 -20.01 9.93
N GLU A 197 -10.02 -19.86 8.84
CA GLU A 197 -8.72 -19.17 8.83
C GLU A 197 -8.81 -17.67 9.13
N LEU A 198 -9.83 -16.97 8.60
CA LEU A 198 -10.07 -15.57 8.92
C LEU A 198 -10.33 -15.35 10.42
N VAL A 199 -11.18 -16.20 11.02
CA VAL A 199 -11.47 -16.15 12.47
C VAL A 199 -10.20 -16.44 13.27
N TRP A 200 -9.43 -17.45 12.86
CA TRP A 200 -8.18 -17.80 13.52
C TRP A 200 -7.15 -16.67 13.45
N LEU A 201 -6.99 -16.01 12.29
CA LEU A 201 -6.10 -14.86 12.14
C LEU A 201 -6.51 -13.73 13.08
N GLN A 202 -7.79 -13.37 13.10
CA GLN A 202 -8.29 -12.32 13.97
C GLN A 202 -8.01 -12.61 15.45
N GLN A 203 -8.34 -13.82 15.92
CA GLN A 203 -8.14 -14.21 17.32
C GLN A 203 -6.66 -14.30 17.69
N SER A 204 -5.85 -14.92 16.84
CA SER A 204 -4.46 -15.24 17.15
C SER A 204 -3.52 -14.05 17.00
N LEU A 205 -3.87 -13.05 16.17
CA LEU A 205 -3.05 -11.86 15.93
C LEU A 205 -3.46 -10.68 16.82
N SER A 206 -4.73 -10.55 17.20
CA SER A 206 -5.18 -9.45 18.08
C SER A 206 -4.54 -9.49 19.47
N VAL A 207 -4.11 -10.67 19.94
CA VAL A 207 -3.48 -10.86 21.26
C VAL A 207 -1.98 -10.49 21.27
N LEU A 208 -1.37 -10.24 20.11
CA LEU A 208 0.07 -9.98 20.00
C LEU A 208 0.48 -8.57 20.46
N GLY A 209 -0.48 -7.67 20.70
CA GLY A 209 -0.20 -6.33 21.20
C GLY A 209 0.54 -5.43 20.20
N SER A 210 0.44 -5.67 18.89
CA SER A 210 1.02 -4.78 17.88
C SER A 210 0.26 -3.44 17.89
N PRO A 211 0.95 -2.29 17.97
CA PRO A 211 0.28 -0.99 18.01
C PRO A 211 -0.45 -0.70 16.70
N VAL A 212 -1.58 -0.01 16.80
CA VAL A 212 -2.28 0.54 15.63
C VAL A 212 -1.69 1.90 15.28
N VAL A 213 -1.21 2.04 14.05
CA VAL A 213 -0.57 3.24 13.50
C VAL A 213 -1.16 3.56 12.13
N LEU A 214 -0.89 4.75 11.59
CA LEU A 214 -1.24 5.06 10.20
C LEU A 214 -0.29 4.26 9.30
N CYS A 215 -0.83 3.34 8.50
CA CYS A 215 -0.08 2.44 7.63
C CYS A 215 -0.25 2.80 6.15
N HIS A 216 0.69 2.36 5.31
CA HIS A 216 0.57 2.34 3.86
C HIS A 216 -0.34 1.19 3.39
N ASN A 217 -0.23 0.02 4.03
CA ASN A 217 -0.91 -1.25 3.76
C ASN A 217 -0.59 -1.91 2.41
N ASP A 218 0.07 -1.20 1.48
CA ASP A 218 0.46 -1.71 0.16
C ASP A 218 1.88 -1.29 -0.24
N LEU A 219 2.86 -1.53 0.64
CA LEU A 219 4.25 -1.09 0.42
C LEU A 219 5.07 -2.06 -0.44
N LEU A 220 4.61 -2.28 -1.68
CA LEU A 220 5.33 -3.02 -2.71
C LEU A 220 6.47 -2.18 -3.32
N CYS A 221 7.44 -2.84 -3.98
CA CYS A 221 8.67 -2.20 -4.47
C CYS A 221 8.41 -0.96 -5.35
N LYS A 222 7.45 -1.07 -6.27
CA LYS A 222 7.08 0.00 -7.21
C LYS A 222 6.46 1.23 -6.53
N ASN A 223 5.96 1.07 -5.31
CA ASN A 223 5.40 2.16 -4.50
C ASN A 223 6.48 2.90 -3.71
N ILE A 224 7.76 2.56 -3.92
CA ILE A 224 8.90 3.23 -3.30
C ILE A 224 9.71 3.92 -4.39
N ILE A 225 9.77 5.25 -4.32
CA ILE A 225 10.59 6.07 -5.20
C ILE A 225 11.91 6.39 -4.49
N TYR A 226 13.03 5.97 -5.09
CA TYR A 226 14.37 6.32 -4.63
C TYR A 226 14.91 7.52 -5.42
N ASN A 227 15.19 8.60 -4.70
CA ASN A 227 15.85 9.77 -5.25
C ASN A 227 17.37 9.64 -5.03
N HIS A 228 18.08 9.30 -6.10
CA HIS A 228 19.54 9.12 -6.09
C HIS A 228 20.30 10.39 -5.68
N SER A 229 19.84 11.57 -6.11
CA SER A 229 20.51 12.84 -5.82
C SER A 229 20.38 13.26 -4.35
N GLU A 230 19.24 12.96 -3.72
CA GLU A 230 18.99 13.31 -2.32
C GLU A 230 19.37 12.19 -1.35
N GLY A 231 19.61 10.97 -1.85
CA GLY A 231 19.81 9.79 -1.01
C GLY A 231 18.59 9.49 -0.14
N SER A 232 17.39 9.74 -0.65
CA SER A 232 16.12 9.66 0.09
C SER A 232 15.13 8.72 -0.60
N VAL A 233 14.21 8.13 0.17
CA VAL A 233 13.07 7.40 -0.37
C VAL A 233 11.78 8.08 0.01
N LYS A 234 10.80 8.02 -0.89
CA LYS A 234 9.42 8.43 -0.62
C LYS A 234 8.47 7.34 -1.09
N PHE A 235 7.37 7.18 -0.39
CA PHE A 235 6.32 6.25 -0.78
C PHE A 235 5.31 6.95 -1.67
N ILE A 236 4.61 6.22 -2.52
CA ILE A 236 3.53 6.70 -3.38
C ILE A 236 2.37 5.68 -3.37
N ASP A 237 1.23 6.09 -3.93
CA ASP A 237 0.04 5.26 -4.09
C ASP A 237 -0.63 4.85 -2.76
N TYR A 238 -1.33 5.80 -2.15
CA TYR A 238 -1.91 5.66 -0.80
C TYR A 238 -3.34 5.11 -0.81
N GLU A 239 -3.74 4.36 -1.83
CA GLU A 239 -5.14 3.93 -1.99
C GLU A 239 -5.62 2.96 -0.91
N TYR A 240 -4.69 2.18 -0.34
CA TYR A 240 -4.94 1.30 0.81
C TYR A 240 -4.54 1.90 2.16
N ALA A 241 -4.01 3.13 2.18
CA ALA A 241 -3.51 3.74 3.40
C ALA A 241 -4.61 3.90 4.45
N GLY A 242 -4.27 3.71 5.72
CA GLY A 242 -5.22 3.80 6.81
C GLY A 242 -4.68 3.23 8.12
N TYR A 243 -5.44 3.41 9.20
CA TYR A 243 -5.04 2.87 10.50
C TYR A 243 -5.06 1.35 10.49
N ASN A 244 -3.90 0.74 10.78
CA ASN A 244 -3.74 -0.69 10.86
C ASN A 244 -2.63 -1.07 11.84
N TYR A 245 -2.41 -2.36 12.07
CA TYR A 245 -1.33 -2.85 12.91
C TYR A 245 0.03 -2.55 12.27
N GLN A 246 0.94 -1.98 13.05
CA GLN A 246 2.31 -1.71 12.63
C GLN A 246 2.99 -2.96 12.04
N ALA A 247 2.79 -4.11 12.68
CA ALA A 247 3.37 -5.38 12.23
C ALA A 247 2.78 -5.86 10.90
N TYR A 248 1.53 -5.50 10.57
CA TYR A 248 0.93 -5.83 9.28
C TYR A 248 1.64 -5.12 8.13
N ASP A 249 1.91 -3.81 8.28
CA ASP A 249 2.49 -3.04 7.18
C ASP A 249 3.93 -3.47 6.89
N ILE A 250 4.70 -3.74 7.95
CA ILE A 250 6.06 -4.27 7.82
C ILE A 250 6.05 -5.70 7.27
N GLY A 251 5.17 -6.58 7.78
CA GLY A 251 5.05 -7.95 7.30
C GLY A 251 4.58 -8.02 5.84
N ASN A 252 3.70 -7.09 5.44
CA ASN A 252 3.33 -6.90 4.05
C ASN A 252 4.55 -6.51 3.20
N HIS A 253 5.30 -5.50 3.61
CA HIS A 253 6.51 -5.09 2.89
C HIS A 253 7.51 -6.25 2.71
N PHE A 254 7.71 -7.09 3.73
CA PHE A 254 8.58 -8.27 3.60
C PHE A 254 8.03 -9.32 2.62
N ASN A 255 6.71 -9.51 2.53
CA ASN A 255 6.13 -10.38 1.51
C ASN A 255 6.41 -9.90 0.08
N GLU A 256 6.53 -8.59 -0.13
CA GLU A 256 6.80 -7.98 -1.45
C GLU A 256 8.24 -8.19 -1.94
N PHE A 257 9.14 -8.73 -1.10
CA PHE A 257 10.48 -9.16 -1.54
C PHE A 257 10.44 -10.30 -2.54
N ALA A 258 9.33 -11.06 -2.57
CA ALA A 258 9.10 -12.13 -3.53
C ALA A 258 8.79 -11.61 -4.94
N GLY A 259 8.45 -10.32 -5.09
CA GLY A 259 8.02 -9.75 -6.37
C GLY A 259 6.57 -10.11 -6.73
N LEU A 260 6.09 -9.53 -7.84
CA LEU A 260 4.70 -9.65 -8.31
C LEU A 260 4.57 -10.40 -9.64
N ASN A 261 5.40 -10.06 -10.63
CA ASN A 261 5.36 -10.67 -11.96
C ASN A 261 6.03 -12.06 -11.96
N GLU A 262 7.20 -12.16 -11.33
CA GLU A 262 7.95 -13.40 -11.14
C GLU A 262 8.06 -13.66 -9.64
N VAL A 263 7.01 -14.26 -9.07
CA VAL A 263 6.94 -14.51 -7.63
C VAL A 263 7.96 -15.58 -7.23
N ASP A 264 8.95 -15.21 -6.44
CA ASP A 264 9.91 -16.14 -5.82
C ASP A 264 9.97 -15.94 -4.31
N TYR A 265 9.29 -16.81 -3.57
CA TYR A 265 9.28 -16.78 -2.10
C TYR A 265 10.61 -17.15 -1.44
N SER A 266 11.60 -17.64 -2.18
CA SER A 266 12.97 -17.81 -1.66
C SER A 266 13.61 -16.47 -1.26
N HIS A 267 13.08 -15.38 -1.81
CA HIS A 267 13.53 -14.02 -1.57
C HIS A 267 12.97 -13.37 -0.31
N TYR A 268 12.01 -13.99 0.37
CA TYR A 268 11.53 -13.48 1.66
C TYR A 268 12.71 -13.30 2.63
N PRO A 269 12.83 -12.16 3.33
CA PRO A 269 14.03 -11.84 4.08
C PRO A 269 14.26 -12.84 5.23
N GLN A 270 15.48 -13.37 5.32
CA GLN A 270 15.87 -14.24 6.42
C GLN A 270 15.91 -13.49 7.75
N ARG A 271 15.82 -14.22 8.87
CA ARG A 271 15.81 -13.67 10.22
C ARG A 271 16.92 -12.63 10.47
N SER A 272 18.16 -12.92 10.09
CA SER A 272 19.29 -12.01 10.29
C SER A 272 19.13 -10.66 9.59
N PHE A 273 18.51 -10.64 8.40
CA PHE A 273 18.17 -9.42 7.69
C PHE A 273 16.99 -8.70 8.39
N GLN A 274 15.93 -9.44 8.71
CA GLN A 274 14.76 -8.87 9.38
C GLN A 274 15.14 -8.19 10.69
N LEU A 275 15.94 -8.82 11.55
CA LEU A 275 16.36 -8.22 12.82
C LEU A 275 17.13 -6.90 12.62
N GLN A 276 18.01 -6.82 11.61
CA GLN A 276 18.71 -5.58 11.26
C GLN A 276 17.74 -4.50 10.76
N TRP A 277 16.81 -4.87 9.89
CA TRP A 277 15.79 -3.97 9.36
C TRP A 277 14.89 -3.42 10.47
N LEU A 278 14.39 -4.31 11.34
CA LEU A 278 13.49 -3.99 12.44
C LEU A 278 14.17 -3.12 13.49
N ARG A 279 15.45 -3.37 13.77
CA ARG A 279 16.27 -2.49 14.63
C ARG A 279 16.37 -1.08 14.05
N SER A 280 16.75 -0.93 12.78
CA SER A 280 16.82 0.39 12.13
C SER A 280 15.47 1.11 12.11
N TYR A 281 14.38 0.36 11.89
CA TYR A 281 13.02 0.89 11.99
C TYR A 281 12.69 1.39 13.40
N LEU A 282 12.95 0.59 14.44
CA LEU A 282 12.65 0.95 15.84
C LEU A 282 13.47 2.15 16.32
N GLU A 283 14.75 2.22 15.96
CA GLU A 283 15.64 3.35 16.28
C GLU A 283 15.08 4.65 15.70
N ALA A 284 14.67 4.63 14.42
CA ALA A 284 14.04 5.76 13.77
C ALA A 284 12.66 6.09 14.36
N TYR A 285 11.86 5.07 14.67
CA TYR A 285 10.50 5.23 15.19
C TYR A 285 10.50 5.92 16.56
N LYS A 286 11.34 5.44 17.49
CA LYS A 286 11.53 6.08 18.80
C LYS A 286 12.01 7.52 18.65
N LYS A 287 12.95 7.78 17.73
CA LYS A 287 13.45 9.13 17.48
C LYS A 287 12.34 10.06 17.00
N HIS A 288 11.50 9.61 16.07
CA HIS A 288 10.36 10.38 15.58
C HIS A 288 9.27 10.59 16.64
N LYS A 289 9.16 9.69 17.63
CA LYS A 289 8.29 9.83 18.80
C LYS A 289 8.90 10.67 19.94
N GLY A 290 10.16 11.11 19.81
CA GLY A 290 10.86 11.84 20.88
C GLY A 290 11.27 10.98 22.08
N GLN A 291 11.39 9.66 21.89
CA GLN A 291 11.68 8.67 22.93
C GLN A 291 13.16 8.22 22.95
N GLY A 292 14.05 8.99 22.33
CA GLY A 292 15.46 8.59 22.10
C GLY A 292 15.61 7.63 20.92
N SER A 293 16.74 6.91 20.85
CA SER A 293 17.03 5.93 19.78
C SER A 293 17.49 4.57 20.30
N ASP A 294 17.57 4.38 21.62
CA ASP A 294 18.04 3.12 22.19
C ASP A 294 16.99 2.03 21.99
N VAL A 295 17.39 0.91 21.39
CA VAL A 295 16.52 -0.23 21.10
C VAL A 295 17.11 -1.50 21.71
N THR A 296 16.34 -2.16 22.57
CA THR A 296 16.73 -3.42 23.21
C THR A 296 16.52 -4.61 22.27
N GLU A 297 17.27 -5.68 22.47
CA GLU A 297 17.05 -6.94 21.72
C GLU A 297 15.63 -7.48 21.92
N ARG A 298 15.08 -7.33 23.12
CA ARG A 298 13.70 -7.75 23.43
C ARG A 298 12.67 -7.04 22.56
N GLU A 299 12.84 -5.75 22.28
CA GLU A 299 11.94 -4.99 21.41
C GLU A 299 12.03 -5.46 19.95
N VAL A 300 13.25 -5.72 19.46
CA VAL A 300 13.46 -6.23 18.10
C VAL A 300 12.83 -7.63 17.95
N GLU A 301 13.06 -8.52 18.91
CA GLU A 301 12.51 -9.88 18.92
C GLU A 301 10.97 -9.89 19.05
N THR A 302 10.43 -9.01 19.89
CA THR A 302 8.97 -8.81 20.00
C THR A 302 8.38 -8.41 18.64
N LEU A 303 8.97 -7.40 18.00
CA LEU A 303 8.48 -6.94 16.70
C LEU A 303 8.69 -8.01 15.61
N TYR A 304 9.78 -8.77 15.65
CA TYR A 304 10.04 -9.88 14.73
C TYR A 304 8.92 -10.93 14.78
N VAL A 305 8.52 -11.36 15.98
CA VAL A 305 7.40 -12.31 16.16
C VAL A 305 6.11 -11.72 15.62
N GLN A 306 5.80 -10.47 15.99
CA GLN A 306 4.59 -9.79 15.51
C GLN A 306 4.56 -9.73 13.98
N VAL A 307 5.64 -9.23 13.36
CA VAL A 307 5.75 -9.02 11.91
C VAL A 307 5.57 -10.32 11.14
N ASN A 308 6.26 -11.40 11.51
CA ASN A 308 6.14 -12.67 10.79
C ASN A 308 4.77 -13.32 10.97
N ARG A 309 4.11 -13.12 12.11
CA ARG A 309 2.73 -13.59 12.30
C ARG A 309 1.72 -12.75 11.50
N PHE A 310 1.91 -11.44 11.42
CA PHE A 310 1.06 -10.56 10.61
C PHE A 310 1.34 -10.66 9.09
N ALA A 311 2.51 -11.14 8.67
CA ALA A 311 2.80 -11.46 7.26
C ALA A 311 1.81 -12.51 6.69
N LEU A 312 1.33 -13.42 7.55
CA LEU A 312 0.23 -14.34 7.20
C LEU A 312 -1.06 -13.58 6.83
N ALA A 313 -1.43 -12.58 7.62
CA ALA A 313 -2.60 -11.75 7.34
C ALA A 313 -2.44 -10.98 6.01
N SER A 314 -1.23 -10.54 5.65
CA SER A 314 -0.98 -9.95 4.33
C SER A 314 -1.25 -10.95 3.20
N HIS A 315 -0.69 -12.18 3.26
CA HIS A 315 -1.00 -13.21 2.26
C HIS A 315 -2.50 -13.47 2.13
N PHE A 316 -3.20 -13.60 3.25
CA PHE A 316 -4.63 -13.85 3.26
C PHE A 316 -5.43 -12.69 2.67
N MET A 317 -5.07 -11.43 2.99
CA MET A 317 -5.73 -10.22 2.49
C MET A 317 -5.64 -10.15 0.96
N TRP A 318 -4.43 -10.28 0.43
CA TRP A 318 -4.16 -10.18 -0.99
C TRP A 318 -4.68 -11.39 -1.77
N GLY A 319 -4.78 -12.56 -1.15
CA GLY A 319 -5.47 -13.72 -1.71
C GLY A 319 -6.97 -13.46 -1.90
N LEU A 320 -7.65 -12.89 -0.90
CA LEU A 320 -9.06 -12.49 -1.02
C LEU A 320 -9.25 -11.38 -2.07
N TRP A 321 -8.40 -10.36 -2.04
CA TRP A 321 -8.39 -9.27 -3.02
C TRP A 321 -8.28 -9.82 -4.45
N ALA A 322 -7.36 -10.76 -4.68
CA ALA A 322 -7.12 -11.35 -5.99
C ALA A 322 -8.32 -12.17 -6.48
N LEU A 323 -9.03 -12.89 -5.60
CA LEU A 323 -10.27 -13.58 -5.98
C LEU A 323 -11.37 -12.60 -6.43
N ILE A 324 -11.48 -11.44 -5.78
CA ILE A 324 -12.44 -10.40 -6.18
C ILE A 324 -12.04 -9.82 -7.54
N GLN A 325 -10.75 -9.49 -7.71
CA GLN A 325 -10.22 -8.97 -8.97
C GLN A 325 -10.38 -9.96 -10.12
N ALA A 326 -10.21 -11.26 -9.89
CA ALA A 326 -10.47 -12.27 -10.90
C ALA A 326 -11.90 -12.14 -11.48
N LYS A 327 -12.90 -11.74 -10.67
CA LYS A 327 -14.27 -11.57 -11.15
C LYS A 327 -14.51 -10.24 -11.88
N PHE A 328 -13.89 -9.16 -11.43
CA PHE A 328 -14.29 -7.80 -11.82
C PHE A 328 -13.25 -7.02 -12.62
N SER A 329 -11.98 -7.38 -12.52
CA SER A 329 -10.90 -6.70 -13.22
C SER A 329 -10.98 -6.92 -14.72
N THR A 330 -10.65 -5.89 -15.49
CA THR A 330 -10.47 -5.94 -16.94
C THR A 330 -8.99 -6.03 -17.32
N ILE A 331 -8.09 -6.11 -16.34
CA ILE A 331 -6.65 -6.13 -16.56
C ILE A 331 -6.21 -7.54 -16.93
N ASP A 332 -5.30 -7.62 -17.90
CA ASP A 332 -4.70 -8.89 -18.34
C ASP A 332 -3.66 -9.37 -17.32
N PHE A 333 -4.14 -10.04 -16.28
CA PHE A 333 -3.34 -10.61 -15.19
C PHE A 333 -4.05 -11.85 -14.63
N ASP A 334 -3.32 -12.94 -14.33
CA ASP A 334 -3.91 -14.14 -13.72
C ASP A 334 -4.18 -13.94 -12.22
N PHE A 335 -5.22 -13.16 -11.91
CA PHE A 335 -5.66 -12.92 -10.54
C PHE A 335 -6.06 -14.21 -9.81
N LEU A 336 -6.58 -15.22 -10.51
CA LEU A 336 -6.95 -16.48 -9.87
C LEU A 336 -5.71 -17.27 -9.48
N GLY A 337 -4.73 -17.39 -10.39
CA GLY A 337 -3.43 -17.99 -10.09
C GLY A 337 -2.70 -17.25 -8.96
N TYR A 338 -2.74 -15.92 -8.98
CA TYR A 338 -2.15 -15.11 -7.92
C TYR A 338 -2.83 -15.36 -6.56
N ALA A 339 -4.16 -15.49 -6.51
CA ALA A 339 -4.87 -15.86 -5.28
C ALA A 339 -4.39 -17.22 -4.73
N VAL A 340 -4.26 -18.22 -5.61
CA VAL A 340 -3.75 -19.56 -5.25
C VAL A 340 -2.32 -19.47 -4.70
N LEU A 341 -1.44 -18.71 -5.34
CA LEU A 341 -0.06 -18.50 -4.86
C LEU A 341 -0.04 -17.91 -3.44
N ARG A 342 -0.83 -16.85 -3.19
CA ARG A 342 -0.90 -16.20 -1.87
C ARG A 342 -1.44 -17.14 -0.80
N PHE A 343 -2.50 -17.91 -1.07
CA PHE A 343 -3.04 -18.88 -0.11
C PHE A 343 -2.09 -20.06 0.13
N ASN A 344 -1.44 -20.59 -0.89
CA ASN A 344 -0.46 -21.66 -0.73
C ASN A 344 0.71 -21.22 0.15
N GLN A 345 1.21 -20.00 -0.08
CA GLN A 345 2.29 -19.45 0.76
C GLN A 345 1.83 -19.18 2.19
N TYR A 346 0.59 -18.70 2.39
CA TYR A 346 -0.02 -18.57 3.71
C TYR A 346 0.02 -19.89 4.49
N PHE A 347 -0.49 -20.98 3.92
CA PHE A 347 -0.54 -22.29 4.60
C PHE A 347 0.86 -22.89 4.80
N LYS A 348 1.79 -22.64 3.87
CA LYS A 348 3.19 -23.06 4.01
C LYS A 348 3.90 -22.37 5.17
N MET A 349 3.71 -21.05 5.33
CA MET A 349 4.36 -20.26 6.39
C MET A 349 3.70 -20.41 7.75
N LYS A 350 2.41 -20.74 7.81
CA LYS A 350 1.62 -20.76 9.06
C LYS A 350 2.27 -21.58 10.19
N PRO A 351 2.76 -22.82 9.98
CA PRO A 351 3.37 -23.60 11.06
C PRO A 351 4.60 -22.93 11.68
N GLU A 352 5.49 -22.37 10.85
CA GLU A 352 6.70 -21.69 11.31
C GLU A 352 6.34 -20.40 12.06
N ALA A 353 5.48 -19.57 11.49
CA ALA A 353 5.05 -18.32 12.11
C ALA A 353 4.31 -18.54 13.45
N VAL A 354 3.53 -19.62 13.57
CA VAL A 354 2.84 -19.98 14.82
C VAL A 354 3.81 -20.49 15.89
N GLY A 355 4.92 -21.11 15.48
CA GLY A 355 5.99 -21.53 16.39
C GLY A 355 6.81 -20.37 16.96
N LEU A 356 6.61 -19.14 16.50
CA LEU A 356 7.25 -17.96 17.06
C LEU A 356 6.51 -17.48 18.31
N HIS A 357 7.25 -17.37 19.41
CA HIS A 357 6.75 -16.92 20.71
C HIS A 357 7.35 -15.57 21.08
N LEU A 358 6.53 -14.71 21.70
CA LEU A 358 7.00 -13.45 22.26
C LEU A 358 8.07 -13.73 23.33
N PRO A 359 9.14 -12.93 23.40
CA PRO A 359 10.16 -13.09 24.43
C PRO A 359 9.59 -12.81 25.83
N GLU A 360 10.01 -13.62 26.81
CA GLU A 360 9.63 -13.53 28.23
C GLU A 360 9.93 -12.18 28.87
#